data_AF-A0A2E8Y9M8-F1
#
_entry.id   AF-A0A2E8Y9M8-F1
#
_cell.length_a   1.000
_cell.length_b   1.000
_cell.length_c   1.000
_cell.angle_alpha   90.00
_cell.angle_beta   90.00
_cell.angle_gamma   90.00
#
_symmetry.space_group_name_H-M   'P 1'
#
loop_
_entity.id
_entity.type
_entity.pdbx_description
1 polymer ?
#
loop_
_entity_poly.entity_id
_entity_poly.type
_entity_poly.pdbx_seq_one_letter_code
_entity_poly.pdbx_strand_id
1 'polypeptide(L)'
;MTKNLPIVDVEALQQVLDAYIGSINQLFFHSRQLRAWGHPRGVHRNQEFIEKMRRTTMLMNTLASARHRPLDRKATALCIGTDAASVLESDIELTSRVIAVTARAHDSAESTEIKTLLADLTQSECADLECLQTWAMGAEATEPNRHQKFLMPKPGGERTAIQAINQALPAMTAAVSEIFLHSLLFKSWNQPTLADRELDAAVSMMFRSEALLERLLDLGGLPTGQGHGALRIGADQAAIDDISKETLECIAQQLTDALTTVDGYSDPTTHTLMDGVLSSITAEAAIRPPST
;
A
#
# COMPACT_ATOMS: atom_id res chain seq x y z
N MET A 1 -20.87 -5.07 -26.58
CA MET A 1 -20.07 -6.11 -27.28
C MET A 1 -18.83 -6.35 -26.43
N THR A 2 -18.65 -7.55 -25.90
CA THR A 2 -17.44 -7.93 -25.14
C THR A 2 -16.24 -7.94 -26.08
N LYS A 3 -15.29 -7.02 -25.85
CA LYS A 3 -14.03 -6.98 -26.60
C LYS A 3 -13.09 -7.97 -25.92
N ASN A 4 -12.81 -9.08 -26.59
CA ASN A 4 -11.79 -10.01 -26.12
C ASN A 4 -10.44 -9.32 -26.35
N LEU A 5 -9.70 -9.02 -25.27
CA LEU A 5 -8.39 -8.39 -25.42
C LEU A 5 -7.37 -9.44 -25.90
N PRO A 6 -6.44 -9.08 -26.80
CA PRO A 6 -5.24 -9.86 -27.07
C PRO A 6 -4.53 -10.27 -25.78
N ILE A 7 -3.95 -11.47 -25.73
CA ILE A 7 -3.21 -11.95 -24.56
C ILE A 7 -2.10 -10.98 -24.17
N VAL A 8 -1.41 -10.41 -25.17
CA VAL A 8 -0.35 -9.40 -24.97
C VAL A 8 -0.85 -8.13 -24.28
N ASP A 9 -2.09 -7.69 -24.56
CA ASP A 9 -2.68 -6.52 -23.90
C ASP A 9 -3.03 -6.82 -22.44
N VAL A 10 -3.52 -8.04 -22.17
CA VAL A 10 -3.78 -8.49 -20.80
C VAL A 10 -2.49 -8.56 -20.01
N GLU A 11 -1.44 -9.16 -20.57
CA GLU A 11 -0.12 -9.22 -19.94
C GLU A 11 0.46 -7.82 -19.67
N ALA A 12 0.33 -6.90 -20.64
CA ALA A 12 0.74 -5.51 -20.49
C ALA A 12 0.02 -4.81 -19.32
N LEU A 13 -1.31 -4.96 -19.22
CA LEU A 13 -2.10 -4.40 -18.13
C LEU A 13 -1.74 -4.99 -16.77
N GLN A 14 -1.49 -6.31 -16.70
CA GLN A 14 -1.08 -6.98 -15.45
C GLN A 14 0.27 -6.50 -14.94
N GLN A 15 1.25 -6.34 -15.84
CA GLN A 15 2.58 -5.84 -15.48
C GLN A 15 2.52 -4.41 -14.91
N VAL A 16 1.71 -3.54 -15.52
CA VAL A 16 1.54 -2.17 -15.04
C VAL A 16 0.79 -2.14 -13.71
N LEU A 17 -0.25 -2.96 -13.58
CA LEU A 17 -1.01 -3.10 -12.33
C LEU A 17 -0.10 -3.53 -11.17
N ASP A 18 0.76 -4.52 -11.38
CA ASP A 18 1.75 -4.99 -10.41
C ASP A 18 2.71 -3.87 -9.98
N ALA A 19 3.27 -3.15 -10.96
CA ALA A 19 4.15 -2.01 -10.70
C ALA A 19 3.45 -0.90 -9.87
N TYR A 20 2.17 -0.65 -10.16
CA TYR A 20 1.36 0.35 -9.45
C TYR A 20 1.09 -0.05 -8.01
N ILE A 21 0.70 -1.30 -7.75
CA ILE A 21 0.50 -1.83 -6.40
C ILE A 21 1.78 -1.69 -5.56
N GLY A 22 2.93 -2.06 -6.14
CA GLY A 22 4.23 -1.89 -5.47
C GLY A 22 4.50 -0.44 -5.10
N SER A 23 4.24 0.49 -6.03
CA SER A 23 4.46 1.91 -5.81
C SER A 23 3.49 2.54 -4.79
N ILE A 24 2.24 2.10 -4.75
CA ILE A 24 1.24 2.54 -3.77
C ILE A 24 1.69 2.20 -2.35
N ASN A 25 2.20 0.99 -2.14
CA ASN A 25 2.68 0.56 -0.83
C ASN A 25 3.90 1.37 -0.37
N GLN A 26 4.84 1.70 -1.26
CA GLN A 26 5.98 2.56 -0.90
C GLN A 26 5.54 4.01 -0.60
N LEU A 27 4.69 4.60 -1.46
CA LEU A 27 4.19 5.96 -1.28
C LEU A 27 3.34 6.10 -0.02
N PHE A 28 2.65 5.05 0.41
CA PHE A 28 1.95 5.02 1.70
C PHE A 28 2.90 5.39 2.84
N PHE A 29 4.10 4.77 2.89
CA PHE A 29 5.11 5.07 3.90
C PHE A 29 5.78 6.41 3.68
N HIS A 30 6.29 6.70 2.49
CA HIS A 30 7.04 7.93 2.22
C HIS A 30 6.20 9.20 2.42
N SER A 31 4.93 9.19 2.02
CA SER A 31 4.04 10.33 2.27
C SER A 31 3.85 10.62 3.75
N ARG A 32 3.67 9.58 4.57
CA ARG A 32 3.48 9.69 6.03
C ARG A 32 4.77 10.04 6.76
N GLN A 33 5.89 9.45 6.35
CA GLN A 33 7.22 9.79 6.88
C GLN A 33 7.56 11.27 6.66
N LEU A 34 7.43 11.75 5.43
CA LEU A 34 7.66 13.16 5.12
C LEU A 34 6.73 14.08 5.90
N ARG A 35 5.44 13.73 6.06
CA ARG A 35 4.49 14.50 6.89
C ARG A 35 4.91 14.52 8.36
N ALA A 36 5.28 13.37 8.93
CA ALA A 36 5.75 13.27 10.31
C ALA A 36 7.03 14.09 10.56
N TRP A 37 7.91 14.16 9.55
CA TRP A 37 9.12 15.00 9.58
C TRP A 37 8.85 16.48 9.25
N GLY A 38 7.59 16.90 9.14
CA GLY A 38 7.22 18.28 8.82
C GLY A 38 7.68 18.75 7.43
N HIS A 39 7.96 17.83 6.52
CA HIS A 39 8.44 18.12 5.17
C HIS A 39 7.25 18.46 4.25
N PRO A 40 7.28 19.59 3.52
CA PRO A 40 6.14 20.08 2.75
C PRO A 40 5.73 19.13 1.61
N ARG A 41 6.66 18.29 1.13
CA ARG A 41 6.39 17.35 0.02
C ARG A 41 5.58 16.11 0.44
N GLY A 42 5.38 15.88 1.74
CA GLY A 42 4.56 14.77 2.22
C GLY A 42 3.11 14.83 1.69
N VAL A 43 2.54 16.03 1.56
CA VAL A 43 1.20 16.22 0.97
C VAL A 43 1.18 15.83 -0.51
N HIS A 44 2.21 16.21 -1.26
CA HIS A 44 2.29 15.88 -2.70
C HIS A 44 2.54 14.38 -2.93
N ARG A 45 3.30 13.71 -2.05
CA ARG A 45 3.42 12.24 -2.08
C ARG A 45 2.13 11.54 -1.72
N ASN A 46 1.34 12.11 -0.80
CA ASN A 46 -0.01 11.58 -0.55
C ASN A 46 -0.96 11.78 -1.75
N GLN A 47 -0.84 12.90 -2.47
CA GLN A 47 -1.62 13.11 -3.70
C GLN A 47 -1.27 12.08 -4.78
N GLU A 48 0.02 11.78 -4.97
CA GLU A 48 0.46 10.75 -5.91
C GLU A 48 0.00 9.34 -5.50
N PHE A 49 0.03 9.03 -4.21
CA PHE A 49 -0.58 7.81 -3.67
C PHE A 49 -2.05 7.67 -4.08
N ILE A 50 -2.86 8.72 -3.90
CA ILE A 50 -4.29 8.74 -4.27
C ILE A 50 -4.46 8.58 -5.79
N GLU A 51 -3.63 9.26 -6.58
CA GLU A 51 -3.71 9.23 -8.02
C GLU A 51 -3.36 7.85 -8.59
N LYS A 52 -2.36 7.16 -8.02
CA LYS A 52 -2.06 5.77 -8.38
C LYS A 52 -3.15 4.79 -7.98
N MET A 53 -3.83 5.00 -6.85
CA MET A 53 -5.03 4.21 -6.49
C MET A 53 -6.16 4.40 -7.52
N ARG A 54 -6.36 5.63 -8.02
CA ARG A 54 -7.33 5.94 -9.08
C ARG A 54 -6.96 5.24 -10.40
N ARG A 55 -5.69 5.31 -10.82
CA ARG A 55 -5.21 4.64 -12.04
C ARG A 55 -5.27 3.11 -11.93
N THR A 56 -4.99 2.56 -10.75
CA THR A 56 -5.21 1.14 -10.44
C THR A 56 -6.66 0.74 -10.67
N THR A 57 -7.61 1.58 -10.25
CA THR A 57 -9.04 1.38 -10.54
C THR A 57 -9.33 1.37 -12.04
N MET A 58 -8.69 2.25 -12.82
CA MET A 58 -8.84 2.26 -14.28
C MET A 58 -8.30 0.97 -14.92
N LEU A 59 -7.10 0.54 -14.55
CA LEU A 59 -6.49 -0.70 -15.03
C LEU A 59 -7.36 -1.92 -14.70
N MET A 60 -7.88 -1.99 -13.48
CA MET A 60 -8.78 -3.03 -13.01
C MET A 60 -10.09 -3.07 -13.81
N ASN A 61 -10.71 -1.92 -14.06
CA ASN A 61 -11.93 -1.84 -14.88
C ASN A 61 -11.66 -2.30 -16.31
N THR A 62 -10.51 -1.95 -16.88
CA THR A 62 -10.11 -2.38 -18.23
C THR A 62 -9.95 -3.90 -18.30
N LEU A 63 -9.21 -4.50 -17.35
CA LEU A 63 -9.06 -5.96 -17.24
C LEU A 63 -10.41 -6.66 -17.09
N ALA A 64 -11.26 -6.16 -16.19
CA ALA A 64 -12.55 -6.76 -15.92
C ALA A 64 -13.52 -6.66 -17.09
N SER A 65 -13.49 -5.56 -17.86
CA SER A 65 -14.28 -5.40 -19.09
C SER A 65 -13.96 -6.47 -20.14
N ALA A 66 -12.73 -6.99 -20.11
CA ALA A 66 -12.25 -8.08 -20.93
C ALA A 66 -12.36 -9.46 -20.25
N ARG A 67 -13.04 -9.55 -19.09
CA ARG A 67 -13.21 -10.77 -18.28
C ARG A 67 -11.91 -11.36 -17.73
N HIS A 68 -10.92 -10.51 -17.50
CA HIS A 68 -9.69 -10.87 -16.79
C HIS A 68 -9.71 -10.33 -15.36
N ARG A 69 -9.05 -11.05 -14.45
CA ARG A 69 -8.86 -10.66 -13.05
C ARG A 69 -7.38 -10.40 -12.78
N PRO A 70 -7.02 -9.58 -11.78
CA PRO A 70 -5.62 -9.43 -11.39
C PRO A 70 -5.05 -10.77 -10.91
N LEU A 71 -3.73 -10.91 -11.03
CA LEU A 71 -3.02 -12.12 -10.61
C LEU A 71 -2.54 -12.00 -9.16
N ASP A 72 -2.36 -13.16 -8.53
CA ASP A 72 -1.70 -13.26 -7.23
C ASP A 72 -0.27 -12.72 -7.30
N ARG A 73 0.22 -12.21 -6.16
CA ARG A 73 1.52 -11.57 -6.07
C ARG A 73 2.25 -12.00 -4.81
N LYS A 74 3.55 -12.28 -4.95
CA LYS A 74 4.44 -12.49 -3.79
C LYS A 74 4.81 -11.16 -3.16
N ALA A 75 5.13 -11.18 -1.87
CA ALA A 75 5.69 -10.01 -1.20
C ALA A 75 6.94 -9.51 -1.92
N THR A 76 7.06 -8.19 -2.02
CA THR A 76 8.24 -7.51 -2.57
C THR A 76 8.82 -6.60 -1.51
N ALA A 77 10.15 -6.55 -1.44
CA ALA A 77 10.80 -5.56 -0.59
C ALA A 77 10.52 -4.15 -1.14
N LEU A 78 10.17 -3.23 -0.24
CA LEU A 78 10.08 -1.80 -0.51
C LEU A 78 11.43 -1.14 -0.20
N CYS A 79 11.76 -0.11 -0.97
CA CYS A 79 12.87 0.77 -0.65
C CYS A 79 12.31 1.88 0.24
N ILE A 80 12.55 1.79 1.56
CA ILE A 80 12.08 2.78 2.52
C ILE A 80 13.25 3.73 2.84
N GLY A 81 13.12 5.00 2.48
CA GLY A 81 14.10 6.04 2.81
C GLY A 81 14.15 6.34 4.32
N THR A 82 15.33 6.69 4.82
CA THR A 82 15.58 7.00 6.24
C THR A 82 15.58 8.49 6.54
N ASP A 83 15.58 9.32 5.49
CA ASP A 83 15.55 10.78 5.52
C ASP A 83 14.93 11.32 4.23
N ALA A 84 14.69 12.63 4.16
CA ALA A 84 14.08 13.25 2.97
C ALA A 84 14.84 12.96 1.67
N ALA A 85 16.18 12.97 1.69
CA ALA A 85 17.02 12.74 0.52
C ALA A 85 16.86 11.31 -0.01
N SER A 86 16.99 10.31 0.86
CA SER A 86 16.85 8.89 0.53
C SER A 86 15.42 8.51 0.16
N VAL A 87 14.41 9.20 0.72
CA VAL A 87 13.01 9.06 0.26
C VAL A 87 12.87 9.54 -1.19
N LEU A 88 13.43 10.71 -1.53
CA LEU A 88 13.39 11.22 -2.91
C LEU A 88 14.15 10.32 -3.88
N GLU A 89 15.35 9.87 -3.52
CA GLU A 89 16.14 8.93 -4.32
C GLU A 89 15.36 7.63 -4.58
N SER A 90 14.75 7.08 -3.53
CA SER A 90 13.96 5.87 -3.62
C SER A 90 12.70 6.03 -4.47
N ASP A 91 12.01 7.17 -4.35
CA ASP A 91 10.82 7.47 -5.17
C ASP A 91 11.22 7.71 -6.64
N ILE A 92 12.36 8.36 -6.91
CA ILE A 92 12.91 8.51 -8.26
C ILE A 92 13.17 7.14 -8.89
N GLU A 93 13.83 6.24 -8.16
CA GLU A 93 14.13 4.89 -8.64
C GLU A 93 12.83 4.11 -8.91
N LEU A 94 11.88 4.17 -7.99
CA LEU A 94 10.57 3.55 -8.14
C LEU A 94 9.81 4.07 -9.36
N THR A 95 9.65 5.38 -9.49
CA THR A 95 8.93 6.01 -10.61
C THR A 95 9.64 5.72 -11.93
N SER A 96 10.98 5.72 -11.97
CA SER A 96 11.75 5.31 -13.15
C SER A 96 11.48 3.86 -13.56
N ARG A 97 11.38 2.93 -12.59
CA ARG A 97 10.98 1.53 -12.88
C ARG A 97 9.57 1.44 -13.42
N VAL A 98 8.61 2.19 -12.84
CA VAL A 98 7.22 2.23 -13.32
C VAL A 98 7.15 2.73 -14.75
N ILE A 99 7.83 3.83 -15.10
CA ILE A 99 7.94 4.36 -16.48
C ILE A 99 8.47 3.28 -17.43
N ALA A 100 9.53 2.58 -17.02
CA ALA A 100 10.10 1.52 -17.86
C ALA A 100 9.10 0.37 -18.08
N VAL A 101 8.29 0.02 -17.08
CA VAL A 101 7.22 -0.99 -17.20
C VAL A 101 6.11 -0.49 -18.12
N THR A 102 5.60 0.73 -17.92
CA THR A 102 4.49 1.27 -18.73
C THR A 102 4.90 1.50 -20.19
N ALA A 103 6.13 1.94 -20.44
CA ALA A 103 6.66 2.11 -21.80
C ALA A 103 6.81 0.76 -22.53
N ARG A 104 7.38 -0.27 -21.86
CA ARG A 104 7.46 -1.62 -22.44
C ARG A 104 6.07 -2.21 -22.70
N ALA A 105 5.15 -2.03 -21.76
CA ALA A 105 3.76 -2.47 -21.89
C ALA A 105 3.10 -1.79 -23.10
N HIS A 106 3.28 -0.48 -23.27
CA HIS A 106 2.79 0.28 -24.42
C HIS A 106 3.33 -0.28 -25.75
N ASP A 107 4.64 -0.53 -25.81
CA ASP A 107 5.30 -1.01 -27.03
C ASP A 107 4.83 -2.43 -27.42
N SER A 108 4.54 -3.27 -26.42
CA SER A 108 4.03 -4.63 -26.62
C SER A 108 2.53 -4.71 -26.92
N ALA A 109 1.75 -3.69 -26.55
CA ALA A 109 0.31 -3.71 -26.74
C ALA A 109 -0.06 -3.75 -28.22
N GLU A 110 -1.23 -4.31 -28.53
CA GLU A 110 -1.79 -4.38 -29.88
C GLU A 110 -2.98 -3.42 -30.03
N SER A 111 -3.87 -3.37 -29.04
CA SER A 111 -5.07 -2.53 -29.12
C SER A 111 -4.73 -1.05 -29.01
N THR A 112 -5.29 -0.24 -29.91
CA THR A 112 -5.14 1.23 -29.87
C THR A 112 -5.61 1.82 -28.54
N GLU A 113 -6.70 1.32 -27.97
CA GLU A 113 -7.22 1.84 -26.70
C GLU A 113 -6.26 1.56 -25.53
N ILE A 114 -5.63 0.37 -25.52
CA ILE A 114 -4.65 -0.01 -24.50
C ILE A 114 -3.37 0.81 -24.67
N LYS A 115 -2.93 1.04 -25.92
CA LYS A 115 -1.80 1.95 -26.19
C LYS A 115 -2.07 3.37 -25.69
N THR A 116 -3.24 3.94 -25.99
CA THR A 116 -3.59 5.28 -25.49
C THR A 116 -3.57 5.32 -23.97
N LEU A 117 -4.21 4.34 -23.30
CA LEU A 117 -4.19 4.26 -21.84
C LEU A 117 -2.75 4.18 -21.29
N LEU A 118 -1.91 3.31 -21.83
CA LEU A 118 -0.54 3.11 -21.35
C LEU A 118 0.37 4.32 -21.66
N ALA A 119 0.12 5.03 -22.76
CA ALA A 119 0.81 6.27 -23.08
C ALA A 119 0.45 7.38 -22.08
N ASP A 120 -0.84 7.54 -21.75
CA ASP A 120 -1.30 8.52 -20.76
C ASP A 120 -0.72 8.24 -19.37
N LEU A 121 -0.70 6.96 -18.95
CA LEU A 121 -0.07 6.54 -17.71
C LEU A 121 1.44 6.87 -17.73
N THR A 122 2.16 6.50 -18.79
CA THR A 122 3.60 6.79 -18.94
C THR A 122 3.88 8.28 -18.87
N GLN A 123 3.08 9.10 -19.56
CA GLN A 123 3.24 10.55 -19.55
C GLN A 123 3.10 11.12 -18.13
N SER A 124 2.11 10.65 -17.36
CA SER A 124 1.96 11.15 -16.00
C SER A 124 3.08 10.70 -15.06
N GLU A 125 3.60 9.48 -15.24
CA GLU A 125 4.74 9.02 -14.45
C GLU A 125 6.01 9.82 -14.78
N CYS A 126 6.22 10.18 -16.05
CA CYS A 126 7.29 11.08 -16.45
C CYS A 126 7.16 12.47 -15.79
N ALA A 127 5.94 13.02 -15.72
CA ALA A 127 5.71 14.29 -15.05
C ALA A 127 6.01 14.22 -13.54
N ASP A 128 5.68 13.11 -12.88
CA ASP A 128 6.06 12.89 -11.47
C ASP A 128 7.58 12.76 -11.30
N LEU A 129 8.25 12.04 -12.21
CA LEU A 129 9.71 11.89 -12.20
C LEU A 129 10.42 13.24 -12.35
N GLU A 130 9.99 14.09 -13.29
CA GLU A 130 10.54 15.43 -13.46
C GLU A 130 10.38 16.28 -12.19
N CYS A 131 9.23 16.16 -11.52
CA CYS A 131 8.97 16.83 -10.24
C CYS A 131 9.94 16.35 -9.15
N LEU A 132 10.10 15.03 -9.01
CA LEU A 132 11.00 14.41 -8.05
C LEU A 132 12.47 14.79 -8.31
N GLN A 133 12.92 14.76 -9.56
CA GLN A 133 14.28 15.17 -9.95
C GLN A 133 14.54 16.64 -9.63
N THR A 134 13.54 17.51 -9.88
CA THR A 134 13.63 18.93 -9.52
C THR A 134 13.82 19.10 -8.03
N TRP A 135 13.09 18.35 -7.19
CA TRP A 135 13.24 18.41 -5.73
C TRP A 135 14.57 17.82 -5.26
N ALA A 136 15.04 16.75 -5.90
CA ALA A 136 16.34 16.14 -5.58
C ALA A 136 17.52 17.10 -5.84
N MET A 137 17.37 18.03 -6.78
CA MET A 137 18.34 19.10 -7.05
C MET A 137 18.11 20.37 -6.23
N GLY A 138 16.98 20.46 -5.53
CA GLY A 138 16.51 21.63 -4.80
C GLY A 138 16.89 21.64 -3.32
N ALA A 139 16.35 22.61 -2.59
CA ALA A 139 16.54 22.72 -1.14
C ALA A 139 15.88 21.53 -0.40
N GLU A 140 14.85 20.93 -0.99
CA GLU A 140 14.06 19.82 -0.47
C GLU A 140 14.93 18.60 -0.13
N ALA A 141 15.89 18.26 -1.00
CA ALA A 141 16.81 17.15 -0.74
C ALA A 141 17.72 17.39 0.47
N THR A 142 17.92 18.65 0.85
CA THR A 142 18.79 19.05 1.96
C THR A 142 18.01 19.51 3.18
N GLU A 143 16.67 19.52 3.12
CA GLU A 143 15.86 19.91 4.27
C GLU A 143 16.04 18.88 5.39
N PRO A 144 16.50 19.30 6.58
CA PRO A 144 16.62 18.38 7.69
C PRO A 144 15.23 17.94 8.13
N ASN A 145 15.12 16.70 8.58
CA ASN A 145 13.88 16.17 9.17
C ASN A 145 13.48 17.07 10.35
N ARG A 146 12.44 17.88 10.16
CA ARG A 146 11.89 18.74 11.22
C ARG A 146 11.10 17.84 12.17
N HIS A 147 10.89 18.30 13.40
CA HIS A 147 10.24 17.50 14.46
C HIS A 147 10.98 16.23 14.89
N GLN A 148 12.14 15.89 14.30
CA GLN A 148 13.02 14.82 14.78
C GLN A 148 13.52 15.06 16.23
N LYS A 149 13.55 16.32 16.68
CA LYS A 149 14.04 16.73 18.02
C LYS A 149 13.17 16.30 19.21
N PHE A 150 11.95 15.79 19.00
CA PHE A 150 11.16 15.16 20.06
C PHE A 150 11.29 13.62 20.07
N LEU A 151 12.12 13.06 19.17
CA LEU A 151 12.44 11.62 19.04
C LEU A 151 13.66 11.21 19.86
N MET A 152 13.99 11.90 20.95
CA MET A 152 14.94 11.30 21.89
C MET A 152 14.27 10.05 22.43
N PRO A 153 14.90 8.86 22.32
CA PRO A 153 14.31 7.66 22.84
C PRO A 153 13.98 7.87 24.33
N LYS A 154 12.68 7.88 24.66
CA LYS A 154 12.22 7.85 26.04
C LYS A 154 12.87 6.62 26.67
N PRO A 155 13.61 6.78 27.78
CA PRO A 155 14.27 5.64 28.40
C PRO A 155 13.21 4.63 28.87
N GLY A 156 13.16 3.47 28.19
CA GLY A 156 12.33 2.29 28.53
C GLY A 156 11.27 1.93 27.47
N GLY A 157 11.24 0.67 27.03
CA GLY A 157 10.13 0.08 26.24
C GLY A 157 10.12 0.34 24.71
N GLU A 158 10.91 1.29 24.21
CA GLU A 158 10.78 1.71 22.81
C GLU A 158 11.32 0.71 21.80
N ARG A 159 12.44 0.05 22.09
CA ARG A 159 13.01 -0.94 21.17
C ARG A 159 12.05 -2.10 20.95
N THR A 160 11.38 -2.53 22.02
CA THR A 160 10.34 -3.56 21.99
C THR A 160 9.08 -3.08 21.26
N ALA A 161 8.66 -1.83 21.47
CA ALA A 161 7.55 -1.23 20.73
C ALA A 161 7.83 -1.10 19.22
N ILE A 162 9.01 -0.61 18.84
CA ILE A 162 9.46 -0.53 17.44
C ILE A 162 9.48 -1.92 16.78
N GLN A 163 9.98 -2.93 17.49
CA GLN A 163 10.00 -4.31 17.01
C GLN A 163 8.59 -4.88 16.84
N ALA A 164 7.72 -4.68 17.84
CA ALA A 164 6.34 -5.13 17.81
C ALA A 164 5.53 -4.50 16.67
N ILE A 165 5.67 -3.19 16.46
CA ILE A 165 4.99 -2.51 15.34
C ILE A 165 5.51 -3.04 14.00
N ASN A 166 6.82 -3.16 13.83
CA ASN A 166 7.42 -3.66 12.59
C ASN A 166 7.10 -5.14 12.30
N GLN A 167 6.69 -5.91 13.31
CA GLN A 167 6.22 -7.29 13.14
C GLN A 167 4.83 -7.34 12.47
N ALA A 168 3.91 -6.46 12.84
CA ALA A 168 2.52 -6.49 12.34
C ALA A 168 2.29 -5.60 11.11
N LEU A 169 3.01 -4.47 11.01
CA LEU A 169 2.78 -3.45 9.98
C LEU A 169 2.86 -3.96 8.52
N PRO A 170 3.78 -4.88 8.16
CA PRO A 170 3.85 -5.42 6.79
C PRO A 170 2.59 -6.17 6.36
N ALA A 171 2.04 -7.03 7.22
CA ALA A 171 0.82 -7.77 6.89
C ALA A 171 -0.39 -6.83 6.80
N MET A 172 -0.47 -5.84 7.69
CA MET A 172 -1.55 -4.86 7.66
C MET A 172 -1.54 -4.02 6.38
N THR A 173 -0.36 -3.59 5.92
CA THR A 173 -0.23 -2.79 4.69
C THR A 173 -0.48 -3.63 3.44
N ALA A 174 -0.04 -4.90 3.44
CA ALA A 174 -0.40 -5.85 2.38
C ALA A 174 -1.92 -6.06 2.30
N ALA A 175 -2.59 -6.18 3.44
CA ALA A 175 -4.04 -6.33 3.51
C ALA A 175 -4.81 -5.12 2.97
N VAL A 176 -4.31 -3.89 3.15
CA VAL A 176 -4.91 -2.69 2.52
C VAL A 176 -5.01 -2.88 1.01
N SER A 177 -3.92 -3.28 0.36
CA SER A 177 -3.90 -3.50 -1.09
C SER A 177 -4.77 -4.69 -1.52
N GLU A 178 -4.72 -5.81 -0.78
CA GLU A 178 -5.51 -7.01 -1.08
C GLU A 178 -7.02 -6.72 -1.03
N ILE A 179 -7.48 -6.16 0.08
CA ILE A 179 -8.89 -5.84 0.31
C ILE A 179 -9.36 -4.76 -0.68
N PHE A 180 -8.52 -3.76 -0.98
CA PHE A 180 -8.84 -2.76 -2.00
C PHE A 180 -9.07 -3.39 -3.37
N LEU A 181 -8.22 -4.32 -3.81
CA LEU A 181 -8.40 -4.99 -5.10
C LEU A 181 -9.66 -5.88 -5.11
N HIS A 182 -9.99 -6.53 -4.00
CA HIS A 182 -11.26 -7.25 -3.86
C HIS A 182 -12.49 -6.35 -3.98
N SER A 183 -12.44 -5.13 -3.43
CA SER A 183 -13.51 -4.14 -3.61
C SER A 183 -13.76 -3.82 -5.09
N LEU A 184 -12.68 -3.70 -5.87
CA LEU A 184 -12.74 -3.44 -7.31
C LEU A 184 -13.26 -4.64 -8.08
N LEU A 185 -12.91 -5.87 -7.67
CA LEU A 185 -13.47 -7.09 -8.24
C LEU A 185 -14.98 -7.18 -8.02
N PHE A 186 -15.46 -7.01 -6.79
CA PHE A 186 -16.90 -7.00 -6.51
C PHE A 186 -17.65 -5.93 -7.30
N LYS A 187 -17.06 -4.74 -7.44
CA LYS A 187 -17.61 -3.68 -8.28
C LYS A 187 -17.73 -4.13 -9.73
N SER A 188 -16.72 -4.80 -10.27
CA SER A 188 -16.72 -5.32 -11.64
C SER A 188 -17.71 -6.47 -11.85
N TRP A 189 -18.03 -7.22 -10.79
CA TRP A 189 -19.03 -8.29 -10.78
C TRP A 189 -20.47 -7.78 -10.56
N ASN A 190 -20.67 -6.46 -10.55
CA ASN A 190 -21.96 -5.81 -10.25
C ASN A 190 -22.51 -6.18 -8.86
N GLN A 191 -21.63 -6.29 -7.85
CA GLN A 191 -21.98 -6.53 -6.45
C GLN A 191 -21.66 -5.28 -5.60
N PRO A 192 -22.39 -4.17 -5.74
CA PRO A 192 -22.03 -2.88 -5.14
C PRO A 192 -21.99 -2.94 -3.60
N THR A 193 -22.90 -3.66 -2.96
CA THR A 193 -22.91 -3.81 -1.49
C THR A 193 -21.66 -4.49 -0.96
N LEU A 194 -21.13 -5.49 -1.68
CA LEU A 194 -19.89 -6.17 -1.30
C LEU A 194 -18.66 -5.32 -1.65
N ALA A 195 -18.72 -4.59 -2.77
CA ALA A 195 -17.68 -3.62 -3.12
C ALA A 195 -17.53 -2.52 -2.05
N ASP A 196 -18.63 -1.94 -1.59
CA ASP A 196 -18.62 -0.91 -0.55
C ASP A 196 -18.11 -1.49 0.78
N ARG A 197 -18.54 -2.70 1.14
CA ARG A 197 -18.05 -3.42 2.33
C ARG A 197 -16.53 -3.59 2.33
N GLU A 198 -15.96 -4.09 1.24
CA GLU A 198 -14.50 -4.28 1.15
C GLU A 198 -13.77 -2.94 1.06
N LEU A 199 -14.34 -1.93 0.41
CA LEU A 199 -13.74 -0.59 0.35
C LEU A 199 -13.65 0.02 1.76
N ASP A 200 -14.72 -0.05 2.55
CA ASP A 200 -14.74 0.39 3.94
C ASP A 200 -13.73 -0.38 4.80
N ALA A 201 -13.61 -1.69 4.58
CA ALA A 201 -12.61 -2.53 5.25
C ALA A 201 -11.17 -2.14 4.89
N ALA A 202 -10.88 -1.88 3.60
CA ALA A 202 -9.55 -1.44 3.16
C ALA A 202 -9.18 -0.08 3.75
N VAL A 203 -10.14 0.86 3.79
CA VAL A 203 -9.95 2.19 4.40
C VAL A 203 -9.75 2.06 5.91
N SER A 204 -10.53 1.23 6.60
CA SER A 204 -10.35 0.98 8.03
C SER A 204 -8.98 0.39 8.34
N MET A 205 -8.53 -0.60 7.56
CA MET A 205 -7.20 -1.19 7.68
C MET A 205 -6.08 -0.16 7.40
N MET A 206 -6.29 0.74 6.45
CA MET A 206 -5.34 1.82 6.15
C MET A 206 -5.16 2.76 7.33
N PHE A 207 -6.26 3.20 7.98
CA PHE A 207 -6.18 4.05 9.17
C PHE A 207 -5.52 3.34 10.36
N ARG A 208 -5.80 2.05 10.56
CA ARG A 208 -5.14 1.25 11.61
C ARG A 208 -3.63 1.14 11.35
N SER A 209 -3.24 0.93 10.08
CA SER A 209 -1.83 0.88 9.66
C SER A 209 -1.14 2.23 9.82
N GLU A 210 -1.82 3.33 9.47
CA GLU A 210 -1.32 4.70 9.66
C GLU A 210 -1.10 5.01 11.14
N ALA A 211 -2.03 4.65 12.02
CA ALA A 211 -1.87 4.88 13.46
C ALA A 211 -0.64 4.15 14.04
N LEU A 212 -0.39 2.90 13.63
CA LEU A 212 0.82 2.18 14.03
C LEU A 212 2.09 2.79 13.44
N LEU A 213 2.06 3.22 12.17
CA LEU A 213 3.19 3.89 11.53
C LEU A 213 3.51 5.24 12.19
N GLU A 214 2.50 6.04 12.51
CA GLU A 214 2.67 7.29 13.27
C GLU A 214 3.33 7.00 14.62
N ARG A 215 2.86 5.98 15.34
CA ARG A 215 3.47 5.58 16.61
C ARG A 215 4.93 5.13 16.44
N LEU A 216 5.22 4.37 15.38
CA LEU A 216 6.58 3.93 15.05
C LEU A 216 7.51 5.13 14.82
N LEU A 217 7.05 6.12 14.06
CA LEU A 217 7.81 7.32 13.75
C LEU A 217 8.00 8.20 14.99
N ASP A 218 6.99 8.33 15.85
CA ASP A 218 7.05 9.03 17.13
C ASP A 218 8.09 8.43 18.10
N LEU A 219 8.32 7.12 18.00
CA LEU A 219 9.35 6.40 18.75
C LEU A 219 10.75 6.51 18.12
N GLY A 220 10.87 7.20 16.98
CA GLY A 220 12.11 7.30 16.21
C GLY A 220 12.44 6.03 15.42
N GLY A 221 11.50 5.09 15.32
CA GLY A 221 11.62 3.91 14.48
C GLY A 221 11.29 4.22 13.02
N LEU A 222 11.72 3.33 12.13
CA LEU A 222 11.39 3.36 10.70
C LEU A 222 10.73 2.04 10.29
N PRO A 223 9.80 2.04 9.31
CA PRO A 223 9.17 0.83 8.84
C PRO A 223 10.17 -0.05 8.10
N THR A 224 10.13 -1.35 8.34
CA THR A 224 10.94 -2.30 7.56
C THR A 224 10.45 -2.35 6.11
N GLY A 225 11.35 -2.48 5.15
CA GLY A 225 10.98 -2.67 3.74
C GLY A 225 10.52 -4.10 3.40
N GLN A 226 10.62 -5.07 4.31
CA GLN A 226 10.42 -6.48 4.01
C GLN A 226 8.96 -6.91 4.16
N GLY A 227 8.51 -7.86 3.33
CA GLY A 227 7.22 -8.54 3.50
C GLY A 227 5.98 -7.76 3.05
N HIS A 228 6.13 -6.61 2.39
CA HIS A 228 5.00 -5.80 1.93
C HIS A 228 4.45 -6.27 0.58
N GLY A 229 3.15 -6.03 0.37
CA GLY A 229 2.50 -6.14 -0.94
C GLY A 229 2.33 -7.55 -1.48
N ALA A 230 2.37 -8.59 -0.63
CA ALA A 230 1.81 -9.89 -1.01
C ALA A 230 0.31 -9.74 -1.25
N LEU A 231 -0.22 -10.39 -2.28
CA LEU A 231 -1.63 -10.33 -2.64
C LEU A 231 -2.14 -11.71 -3.01
N ARG A 232 -3.31 -12.05 -2.49
CA ARG A 232 -4.10 -13.21 -2.91
C ARG A 232 -5.41 -12.70 -3.49
N ILE A 233 -5.71 -13.08 -4.72
CA ILE A 233 -6.87 -12.62 -5.47
C ILE A 233 -7.89 -13.76 -5.56
N GLY A 234 -9.02 -13.58 -4.89
CA GLY A 234 -10.11 -14.56 -4.93
C GLY A 234 -10.71 -14.73 -6.33
N ALA A 235 -11.02 -15.98 -6.69
CA ALA A 235 -11.62 -16.33 -7.98
C ALA A 235 -13.11 -16.00 -8.06
N ASP A 236 -13.79 -16.00 -6.92
CA ASP A 236 -15.20 -15.77 -6.71
C ASP A 236 -15.42 -15.19 -5.31
N GLN A 237 -16.69 -14.94 -4.95
CA GLN A 237 -17.03 -14.37 -3.65
C GLN A 237 -16.56 -15.25 -2.47
N ALA A 238 -16.73 -16.57 -2.55
CA ALA A 238 -16.35 -17.47 -1.46
C ALA A 238 -14.82 -17.44 -1.24
N ALA A 239 -14.04 -17.49 -2.32
CA ALA A 239 -12.59 -17.36 -2.25
C ALA A 239 -12.14 -16.00 -1.68
N ILE A 240 -12.82 -14.89 -2.04
CA ILE A 240 -12.52 -13.57 -1.45
C ILE A 240 -12.81 -13.56 0.05
N ASP A 241 -13.98 -14.07 0.47
CA ASP A 241 -14.38 -14.12 1.87
C ASP A 241 -13.39 -14.97 2.70
N ASP A 242 -12.98 -16.13 2.19
CA ASP A 242 -11.99 -17.01 2.83
C ASP A 242 -10.61 -16.33 2.93
N ILE A 243 -10.11 -15.74 1.84
CA ILE A 243 -8.83 -15.02 1.83
C ILE A 243 -8.85 -13.87 2.85
N SER A 244 -9.90 -13.06 2.85
CA SER A 244 -9.99 -11.93 3.78
C SER A 244 -10.08 -12.37 5.23
N LYS A 245 -10.80 -13.46 5.52
CA LYS A 245 -10.83 -14.05 6.87
C LYS A 245 -9.43 -14.48 7.31
N GLU A 246 -8.73 -15.26 6.47
CA GLU A 246 -7.36 -15.71 6.76
C GLU A 246 -6.39 -14.53 6.94
N THR A 247 -6.53 -13.47 6.13
CA THR A 247 -5.72 -12.26 6.25
C THR A 247 -5.94 -11.59 7.61
N LEU A 248 -7.19 -11.42 8.04
CA LEU A 248 -7.51 -10.81 9.34
C LEU A 248 -7.05 -11.69 10.51
N GLU A 249 -7.22 -13.01 10.44
CA GLU A 249 -6.74 -13.95 11.46
C GLU A 249 -5.22 -13.95 11.57
N CYS A 250 -4.50 -13.90 10.44
CA CYS A 250 -3.05 -13.77 10.40
C CYS A 250 -2.57 -12.48 11.07
N ILE A 251 -3.20 -11.35 10.76
CA ILE A 251 -2.86 -10.06 11.39
C ILE A 251 -3.16 -10.09 12.90
N ALA A 252 -4.31 -10.65 13.30
CA ALA A 252 -4.67 -10.79 14.71
C ALA A 252 -3.63 -11.63 15.47
N GLN A 253 -3.15 -12.72 14.88
CA GLN A 253 -2.07 -13.51 15.47
C GLN A 253 -0.76 -12.71 15.57
N GLN A 254 -0.36 -12.00 14.51
CA GLN A 254 0.85 -11.18 14.54
C GLN A 254 0.79 -10.07 15.60
N LEU A 255 -0.37 -9.43 15.77
CA LEU A 255 -0.59 -8.42 16.82
C LEU A 255 -0.56 -9.05 18.22
N THR A 256 -1.15 -10.23 18.38
CA THR A 256 -1.11 -10.99 19.64
C THR A 256 0.34 -11.30 20.03
N ASP A 257 1.12 -11.82 19.08
CA ASP A 257 2.53 -12.15 19.28
C ASP A 257 3.34 -10.88 19.58
N ALA A 258 3.10 -9.80 18.84
CA ALA A 258 3.79 -8.54 19.01
C ALA A 258 3.48 -7.89 20.39
N LEU A 259 2.25 -8.01 20.89
CA LEU A 259 1.86 -7.54 22.23
C LEU A 259 2.62 -8.27 23.35
N THR A 260 3.03 -9.53 23.16
CA THR A 260 3.89 -10.22 24.14
C THR A 260 5.27 -9.56 24.30
N THR A 261 5.70 -8.81 23.29
CA THR A 261 7.00 -8.11 23.29
C THR A 261 6.89 -6.74 23.97
N VAL A 262 5.71 -6.11 23.98
CA VAL A 262 5.49 -4.78 24.57
C VAL A 262 4.99 -4.93 26.00
N ASP A 263 5.87 -4.67 26.98
CA ASP A 263 5.43 -4.55 28.37
C ASP A 263 4.54 -3.31 28.53
N GLY A 264 3.26 -3.53 28.82
CA GLY A 264 2.25 -2.48 28.99
C GLY A 264 2.54 -1.50 30.12
N TYR A 265 3.45 -1.81 31.05
CA TYR A 265 3.94 -0.86 32.04
C TYR A 265 4.99 0.11 31.47
N SER A 266 5.82 -0.37 30.54
CA SER A 266 6.92 0.40 29.93
C SER A 266 6.45 1.32 28.79
N ASP A 267 5.49 0.88 27.99
CA ASP A 267 4.88 1.66 26.91
C ASP A 267 3.36 1.41 26.82
N PRO A 268 2.56 1.99 27.73
CA PRO A 268 1.11 1.82 27.75
C PRO A 268 0.43 2.40 26.51
N THR A 269 1.05 3.41 25.87
CA THR A 269 0.50 4.03 24.65
C THR A 269 0.55 3.06 23.48
N THR A 270 1.71 2.44 23.22
CA THR A 270 1.83 1.44 22.15
C THR A 270 0.97 0.22 22.45
N HIS A 271 1.00 -0.28 23.69
CA HIS A 271 0.18 -1.42 24.08
C HIS A 271 -1.32 -1.17 23.85
N THR A 272 -1.85 -0.04 24.34
CA THR A 272 -3.27 0.31 24.17
C THR A 272 -3.65 0.46 22.70
N LEU A 273 -2.77 1.07 21.89
CA LEU A 273 -3.00 1.21 20.45
C LEU A 273 -3.08 -0.16 19.76
N MET A 274 -2.10 -1.03 19.98
CA MET A 274 -2.05 -2.36 19.36
C MET A 274 -3.19 -3.26 19.83
N ASP A 275 -3.55 -3.22 21.12
CA ASP A 275 -4.68 -3.95 21.69
C ASP A 275 -6.03 -3.47 21.11
N GLY A 276 -6.19 -2.16 20.92
CA GLY A 276 -7.36 -1.59 20.24
C GLY A 276 -7.47 -2.03 18.78
N VAL A 277 -6.35 -2.05 18.05
CA VAL A 277 -6.29 -2.55 16.68
C VAL A 277 -6.62 -4.05 16.63
N LEU A 278 -6.04 -4.86 17.52
CA LEU A 278 -6.31 -6.29 17.64
C LEU A 278 -7.79 -6.57 17.92
N SER A 279 -8.37 -5.87 18.88
CA SER A 279 -9.79 -5.99 19.24
C SER A 279 -10.69 -5.68 18.05
N SER A 280 -10.38 -4.61 17.31
CA SER A 280 -11.14 -4.23 16.11
C SER A 280 -11.02 -5.25 14.99
N ILE A 281 -9.82 -5.78 14.73
CA ILE A 281 -9.58 -6.78 13.68
C ILE A 281 -10.27 -8.10 14.02
N THR A 282 -10.20 -8.53 15.29
CA THR A 282 -10.84 -9.75 15.76
C THR A 282 -12.36 -9.67 15.64
N ALA A 283 -12.94 -8.51 15.99
CA ALA A 283 -14.37 -8.28 15.81
C ALA A 283 -14.77 -8.32 14.32
N GLU A 284 -13.98 -7.71 13.44
CA GLU A 284 -14.23 -7.71 12.00
C GLU A 284 -14.15 -9.12 11.39
N ALA A 285 -13.15 -9.92 11.81
CA ALA A 285 -13.00 -11.31 11.39
C ALA A 285 -14.20 -12.19 11.80
N ALA A 286 -14.78 -11.93 12.98
CA ALA A 286 -15.92 -12.68 13.50
C ALA A 286 -17.24 -12.38 12.78
N ILE A 287 -17.38 -11.21 12.15
CA ILE A 287 -18.62 -10.74 11.51
C ILE A 287 -18.67 -11.14 10.02
N ARG A 288 -17.52 -11.44 9.38
CA ARG A 288 -17.51 -11.93 7.99
C ARG A 288 -18.24 -13.29 7.93
N PRO A 289 -19.38 -13.39 7.21
CA PRO A 289 -20.16 -14.62 7.18
C PRO A 289 -19.32 -15.74 6.56
N PRO A 290 -19.44 -16.99 7.04
CA PRO A 290 -18.84 -18.13 6.34
C PRO A 290 -19.43 -18.21 4.93
N SER A 291 -18.56 -18.43 3.96
CA SER A 291 -18.92 -18.78 2.59
C SER A 291 -19.91 -19.97 2.62
N THR A 292 -21.17 -19.73 2.23
CA THR A 292 -22.18 -20.78 2.02
C THR A 292 -22.16 -21.27 0.58
#